data_AF-A0A8S3XQQ7-F1
#
_entry.id   AF-A0A8S3XQQ7-F1
#
_cell.length_a   1.000
_cell.length_b   1.000
_cell.length_c   1.000
_cell.angle_alpha   90.00
_cell.angle_beta   90.00
_cell.angle_gamma   90.00
#
_symmetry.space_group_name_H-M   'P 1'
#
loop_
_entity.id
_entity.type
_entity.pdbx_description
1 polymer ?
#
loop_
_entity_poly.entity_id
_entity_poly.type
_entity_poly.pdbx_seq_one_letter_code
_entity_poly.pdbx_strand_id
1 'polypeptide(L)'
;MASGTRPAPNQADTVTFWRGLWSEPVNHSEGSWMEVVASQCASITPMDPVIITPNDVAQAIRRAPNWKSPGLDGLHHYWLKGFVVCHTVLARQFQ
;
A
#
# COMPACT_ATOMS: atom_id res chain seq x y z
N MET A 1 15.03 22.63 34.61
CA MET A 1 15.38 21.38 33.92
C MET A 1 14.69 20.24 34.64
N ALA A 2 13.73 19.58 33.99
CA ALA A 2 13.19 18.30 34.44
C ALA A 2 13.02 17.45 33.18
N SER A 3 14.02 16.61 32.90
CA SER A 3 13.93 15.61 31.84
C SER A 3 12.89 14.57 32.27
N GLY A 4 11.67 14.70 31.77
CA GLY A 4 10.60 13.74 31.99
C GLY A 4 10.86 12.46 31.20
N THR A 5 11.62 11.53 31.77
CA THR A 5 11.74 10.16 31.25
C THR A 5 10.42 9.44 31.50
N ARG A 6 9.56 9.37 30.48
CA ARG A 6 8.40 8.45 30.51
C ARG A 6 8.95 7.02 30.52
N PRO A 7 8.61 6.19 31.51
CA PRO A 7 9.03 4.79 31.51
C PRO A 7 8.46 4.09 30.27
N ALA A 8 9.25 3.19 29.68
CA ALA A 8 8.82 2.42 28.53
C ALA A 8 7.56 1.60 28.88
N PRO A 9 6.55 1.54 28.00
CA PRO A 9 5.34 0.77 28.25
C PRO A 9 5.68 -0.73 28.36
N ASN A 10 4.93 -1.44 29.20
CA ASN A 10 5.04 -2.88 29.33
C ASN A 10 4.70 -3.57 27.99
N GLN A 11 5.32 -4.71 27.73
CA GLN A 11 5.09 -5.51 26.52
C GLN A 11 3.61 -5.92 26.40
N ALA A 12 2.98 -6.32 27.52
CA ALA A 12 1.57 -6.72 27.52
C ALA A 12 0.64 -5.57 27.14
N ASP A 13 0.92 -4.36 27.63
CA ASP A 13 0.12 -3.16 27.34
C ASP A 13 0.28 -2.76 25.87
N THR A 14 1.51 -2.88 25.35
CA THR A 14 1.81 -2.61 23.93
C THR A 14 1.07 -3.58 23.02
N VAL A 15 1.10 -4.88 23.33
CA VAL A 15 0.39 -5.91 22.54
C VAL A 15 -1.11 -5.70 22.60
N THR A 16 -1.66 -5.42 23.78
CA THR A 16 -3.10 -5.17 23.96
C THR A 16 -3.55 -3.95 23.16
N PHE A 17 -2.79 -2.86 23.23
CA PHE A 17 -3.06 -1.63 22.48
C PHE A 17 -3.11 -1.87 20.97
N TRP A 18 -2.06 -2.49 20.40
CA TRP A 18 -2.01 -2.73 18.95
C TRP A 18 -3.02 -3.78 18.48
N ARG A 19 -3.29 -4.81 19.30
CA ARG A 19 -4.30 -5.83 18.99
C ARG A 19 -5.69 -5.22 18.86
N GLY A 20 -6.08 -4.36 19.80
CA GLY A 20 -7.38 -3.67 19.75
C GLY A 20 -7.51 -2.77 18.52
N LEU A 21 -6.40 -2.21 18.02
CA LEU A 21 -6.42 -1.36 16.82
C LEU A 21 -6.45 -2.16 15.51
N TRP A 22 -5.72 -3.27 15.42
CA TRP A 22 -5.46 -3.96 14.14
C TRP A 22 -6.13 -5.32 13.99
N SER A 23 -6.50 -5.98 15.09
CA SER A 23 -6.99 -7.35 15.07
C SER A 23 -8.48 -7.46 15.40
N GLU A 24 -9.05 -6.46 16.06
CA GLU A 24 -10.47 -6.43 16.39
C GLU A 24 -11.24 -5.71 15.27
N PRO A 25 -12.30 -6.33 14.72
CA PRO A 25 -13.16 -5.64 13.75
C PRO A 25 -13.91 -4.51 14.45
N VAL A 26 -13.71 -3.28 13.99
CA VAL A 26 -14.44 -2.09 14.47
C VAL A 26 -15.29 -1.56 13.33
N ASN A 27 -16.55 -1.21 13.63
CA ASN A 27 -17.39 -0.47 12.69
C ASN A 27 -16.99 1.01 12.74
N HIS A 28 -16.34 1.48 11.68
CA HIS A 28 -16.01 2.89 11.56
C HIS A 28 -17.25 3.67 11.17
N SER A 29 -17.62 4.68 11.97
CA SER A 29 -18.61 5.66 11.57
C SER A 29 -17.94 6.76 10.76
N GLU A 30 -18.63 7.17 9.70
CA GLU A 30 -18.23 8.29 8.88
C GLU A 30 -18.36 9.60 9.68
N GLY A 31 -17.26 10.34 9.85
CA GLY A 31 -17.24 11.60 10.58
C GLY A 31 -17.51 12.81 9.67
N SER A 32 -18.01 13.90 10.25
CA SER A 32 -18.31 15.17 9.54
C SER A 32 -17.11 15.78 8.80
N TRP A 33 -15.89 15.42 9.17
CA TRP A 33 -14.67 15.86 8.48
C TRP A 33 -14.62 15.40 7.01
N MET A 34 -15.31 14.31 6.65
CA MET A 34 -15.36 13.86 5.25
C MET A 34 -16.17 14.78 4.36
N GLU A 35 -17.24 15.41 4.87
CA GLU A 35 -17.98 16.44 4.14
C GLU A 35 -17.09 17.67 3.90
N VAL A 36 -16.29 18.05 4.90
CA VAL A 36 -15.32 19.14 4.79
C VAL A 36 -14.30 18.82 3.70
N VAL A 37 -13.69 17.63 3.72
CA VAL A 37 -12.74 17.20 2.69
C VAL A 37 -13.39 17.12 1.32
N ALA A 38 -14.60 16.57 1.19
CA ALA A 38 -15.34 16.50 -0.06
C ALA A 38 -15.60 17.91 -0.63
N SER A 39 -15.98 18.88 0.21
CA SER A 39 -16.18 20.26 -0.21
C SER A 39 -14.89 20.93 -0.68
N GLN A 40 -13.76 20.68 -0.01
CA GLN A 40 -12.45 21.17 -0.39
C GLN A 40 -11.98 20.55 -1.72
N CYS A 41 -12.31 19.28 -1.94
CA CYS A 41 -11.98 18.56 -3.16
C CYS A 41 -12.95 18.80 -4.32
N ALA A 42 -14.09 19.47 -4.12
CA ALA A 42 -15.13 19.63 -5.14
C ALA A 42 -14.66 20.37 -6.41
N SER A 43 -13.64 21.22 -6.26
CA SER A 43 -13.02 21.95 -7.39
C SER A 43 -11.86 21.20 -8.06
N ILE A 44 -11.41 20.08 -7.46
CA ILE A 44 -10.30 19.29 -7.97
C ILE A 44 -10.83 18.43 -9.12
N THR A 45 -10.18 18.55 -10.28
CA THR A 45 -10.50 17.68 -11.41
C THR A 45 -10.18 16.22 -11.05
N PRO A 46 -11.12 15.28 -11.25
CA PRO A 46 -10.85 13.86 -11.03
C PRO A 46 -9.63 13.40 -11.82
N MET A 47 -8.85 12.49 -11.23
CA MET A 47 -7.75 11.86 -11.94
C MET A 47 -8.30 11.05 -13.13
N ASP A 48 -7.70 11.24 -14.30
CA ASP A 48 -8.05 10.45 -15.48
C ASP A 48 -7.85 8.95 -15.22
N PRO A 49 -8.61 8.07 -15.91
CA PRO A 49 -8.40 6.64 -15.83
C PRO A 49 -6.94 6.27 -16.13
N VAL A 50 -6.28 5.59 -15.19
CA VAL A 50 -4.91 5.13 -15.37
C VAL A 50 -4.93 3.76 -16.04
N ILE A 51 -4.61 3.73 -17.33
CA ILE A 51 -4.48 2.49 -18.09
C ILE A 51 -3.03 2.03 -18.00
N ILE A 52 -2.77 0.95 -17.26
CA ILE A 52 -1.45 0.34 -17.20
C ILE A 52 -1.28 -0.54 -18.42
N THR A 53 -0.25 -0.27 -19.23
CA THR A 53 0.06 -1.06 -20.42
C THR A 53 1.13 -2.11 -20.12
N PRO A 54 1.27 -3.15 -20.97
CA PRO A 54 2.39 -4.09 -20.85
C PRO A 54 3.77 -3.41 -20.94
N ASN A 55 3.87 -2.30 -21.67
CA ASN A 55 5.10 -1.52 -21.77
C ASN A 55 5.45 -0.82 -20.44
N ASP A 56 4.46 -0.31 -19.71
CA ASP A 56 4.68 0.29 -18.39
C ASP A 56 5.22 -0.75 -17.41
N VAL A 57 4.65 -1.96 -17.45
CA VAL A 57 5.12 -3.11 -16.67
C VAL A 57 6.56 -3.48 -17.05
N ALA A 58 6.88 -3.54 -18.35
CA ALA A 58 8.24 -3.82 -18.82
C ALA A 58 9.25 -2.76 -18.32
N GLN A 59 8.91 -1.48 -18.37
CA GLN A 59 9.78 -0.41 -17.88
C GLN A 59 9.97 -0.45 -16.37
N ALA A 60 8.92 -0.74 -15.61
CA ALA A 60 8.97 -0.88 -14.17
C ALA A 60 9.87 -2.07 -13.76
N ILE A 61 9.61 -3.25 -14.33
CA ILE A 61 10.33 -4.49 -14.01
C ILE A 61 11.79 -4.41 -14.44
N ARG A 62 12.12 -3.75 -15.56
CA ARG A 62 13.50 -3.55 -16.02
C ARG A 62 14.39 -2.94 -14.92
N ARG A 63 13.84 -1.99 -14.16
CA ARG A 63 14.54 -1.28 -13.07
C ARG A 63 14.61 -2.10 -11.77
N ALA A 64 13.82 -3.16 -11.65
CA ALA A 64 13.76 -3.96 -10.44
C ALA A 64 15.01 -4.87 -10.29
N PRO A 65 15.58 -5.02 -9.08
CA PRO A 65 16.70 -5.95 -8.86
C PRO A 65 16.27 -7.40 -9.08
N ASN A 66 17.07 -8.17 -9.83
CA ASN A 66 16.75 -9.53 -10.25
C ASN A 66 16.38 -10.46 -9.08
N TRP A 67 17.14 -10.39 -7.99
CA TRP A 67 17.07 -11.30 -6.85
C TRP A 67 16.47 -10.67 -5.59
N LYS A 68 15.56 -9.70 -5.76
CA LYS A 68 14.78 -9.20 -4.62
C LYS A 68 13.85 -10.31 -4.11
N SER A 69 13.60 -10.33 -2.80
CA SER A 69 12.70 -11.31 -2.17
C SER A 69 11.37 -11.39 -2.92
N PRO A 70 10.90 -12.60 -3.27
CA PRO A 70 9.67 -12.77 -4.02
C PRO A 70 8.46 -12.51 -3.11
N GLY A 71 7.31 -12.27 -3.73
CA GLY A 71 6.03 -12.21 -3.01
C GLY A 71 5.53 -13.60 -2.62
N LEU A 72 4.25 -13.67 -2.25
CA LEU A 72 3.56 -14.93 -1.96
C LEU A 72 3.50 -15.88 -3.16
N ASP A 73 3.71 -15.36 -4.37
CA ASP A 73 3.78 -16.10 -5.63
C ASP A 73 5.13 -16.80 -5.87
N GLY A 74 6.16 -16.50 -5.07
CA GLY A 74 7.50 -17.08 -5.21
C GLY A 74 8.27 -16.60 -6.44
N LEU A 75 7.76 -15.64 -7.21
CA LEU A 75 8.37 -15.20 -8.46
C LEU A 75 9.36 -14.04 -8.23
N HIS A 76 10.61 -14.26 -8.62
CA HIS A 76 11.62 -13.20 -8.65
C HIS A 76 11.48 -12.30 -9.89
N HIS A 77 11.90 -11.05 -9.76
CA HIS A 77 11.94 -10.11 -10.89
C HIS A 77 12.78 -10.62 -12.07
N TYR A 78 13.79 -11.45 -11.82
CA TYR A 78 14.56 -12.10 -12.88
C TYR A 78 13.66 -12.80 -13.90
N TRP A 79 12.72 -13.61 -13.42
CA TRP A 79 11.78 -14.34 -14.27
C TRP A 79 10.76 -13.42 -14.92
N LEU A 80 10.28 -12.42 -14.18
CA LEU A 80 9.34 -11.44 -14.71
C LEU A 80 9.94 -10.57 -15.82
N LYS A 81 11.27 -10.35 -15.84
CA LYS A 81 11.96 -9.71 -16.95
C LYS A 81 11.95 -10.57 -18.22
N GLY A 82 12.12 -11.88 -18.07
CA GLY A 82 12.15 -12.82 -19.20
C GLY A 82 10.77 -13.18 -19.75
N PHE A 83 9.75 -13.21 -18.90
CA PHE A 83 8.40 -13.63 -19.29
C PHE A 83 7.53 -12.44 -19.72
N VAL A 84 7.79 -11.94 -20.93
CA VAL A 84 7.03 -10.81 -21.51
C VAL A 84 5.53 -11.11 -21.62
N VAL A 85 5.14 -12.37 -21.82
CA VAL A 85 3.73 -12.79 -21.84
C VAL A 85 3.01 -12.45 -20.52
N CYS A 86 3.71 -12.48 -19.38
CA CYS A 86 3.15 -12.13 -18.08
C CYS A 86 2.87 -10.62 -17.96
N HIS A 87 3.54 -9.75 -18.74
CA HIS A 87 3.36 -8.30 -18.64
C HIS A 87 1.94 -7.87 -18.95
N THR A 88 1.29 -8.54 -19.90
CA THR A 88 -0.12 -8.30 -20.24
C THR A 88 -1.06 -8.71 -19.11
N VAL A 89 -0.78 -9.82 -18.44
CA VAL A 89 -1.59 -10.28 -17.32
C VAL A 89 -1.42 -9.35 -16.12
N LEU A 90 -0.17 -8.98 -15.81
CA LEU A 90 0.16 -8.05 -14.73
C LEU A 90 -0.51 -6.68 -14.94
N ALA A 91 -0.44 -6.13 -16.14
CA ALA A 91 -1.10 -4.87 -16.48
C ALA A 91 -2.61 -4.90 -16.16
N ARG A 92 -3.29 -6.02 -16.47
CA ARG A 92 -4.72 -6.22 -16.20
C ARG A 92 -5.08 -6.34 -14.72
N GLN A 93 -4.14 -6.71 -13.84
CA GLN A 93 -4.40 -6.81 -12.40
C GLN A 93 -4.57 -5.45 -11.71
N PHE A 94 -4.21 -4.36 -12.41
CA PHE A 94 -4.27 -2.98 -11.91
C PHE A 94 -5.26 -2.12 -12.70
N GLN A 95 -6.25 -2.75 -13.35
CA GLN A 95 -7.40 -2.10 -13.96
C GLN A 95 -8.62 -2.31 -13.07
#